data_AF-A0A1I1QZQ6-F1
#
_entry.id   AF-A0A1I1QZQ6-F1
#
_cell.length_a   1.000
_cell.length_b   1.000
_cell.length_c   1.000
_cell.angle_alpha   90.00
_cell.angle_beta   90.00
_cell.angle_gamma   90.00
#
_symmetry.space_group_name_H-M   'P 1'
#
loop_
_entity.id
_entity.type
_entity.pdbx_description
1 polymer ?
#
loop_
_entity_poly.entity_id
_entity_poly.type
_entity_poly.pdbx_seq_one_letter_code
_entity_poly.pdbx_strand_id
1 'polypeptide(L)'
;PVDVEVDSESTLLFVVLKPVEVEVDSDATLLVVVLRPVDVEVDSESTLLLVVLKPVDVDVDSDATLLLVVLKPVEVEVDNEVTLLLVVLRPVEVEVESESTLLLVVLKPVDVEVDSDATLLLAVLKPVEVEVDNELTLLLVVLKPVDSEPSCEVTEPTDEDSEVSAVLVA
;
A
#
# COMPACT_ATOMS: atom_id res chain seq x y z
N PRO A 1 -26.10 10.82 -2.85
CA PRO A 1 -25.44 10.63 -1.54
C PRO A 1 -25.93 9.34 -0.90
N VAL A 2 -25.07 8.33 -0.92
CA VAL A 2 -25.19 7.22 0.01
C VAL A 2 -23.90 7.28 0.81
N ASP A 3 -24.05 7.72 2.04
CA ASP A 3 -22.98 7.75 3.02
C ASP A 3 -23.05 6.41 3.72
N VAL A 4 -21.88 5.83 4.01
CA VAL A 4 -21.83 4.48 4.56
C VAL A 4 -20.97 4.46 5.80
N GLU A 5 -21.67 4.44 6.93
CA GLU A 5 -21.11 4.19 8.25
C GLU A 5 -21.14 2.68 8.50
N VAL A 6 -20.00 2.12 8.89
CA VAL A 6 -19.87 0.72 9.27
C VAL A 6 -19.33 0.63 10.68
N ASP A 7 -20.21 0.32 11.62
CA ASP A 7 -19.91 0.03 13.03
C ASP A 7 -20.08 -1.48 13.26
N SER A 8 -19.07 -2.17 13.82
CA SER A 8 -19.12 -3.62 13.97
C SER A 8 -18.27 -4.20 15.11
N GLU A 9 -18.92 -4.96 15.99
CA GLU A 9 -18.27 -5.75 17.07
C GLU A 9 -17.90 -7.20 16.64
N SER A 10 -17.96 -7.56 15.35
CA SER A 10 -17.75 -8.95 14.88
C SER A 10 -17.28 -9.07 13.41
N THR A 11 -16.89 -10.28 12.98
CA THR A 11 -16.31 -10.55 11.64
C THR A 11 -17.34 -10.45 10.52
N LEU A 12 -17.32 -9.33 9.77
CA LEU A 12 -18.23 -9.08 8.64
C LEU A 12 -17.47 -8.79 7.33
N LEU A 13 -18.16 -8.99 6.20
CA LEU A 13 -17.68 -8.66 4.84
C LEU A 13 -18.62 -7.64 4.21
N PHE A 14 -18.08 -6.54 3.70
CA PHE A 14 -18.88 -5.48 3.12
C PHE A 14 -18.30 -4.94 1.81
N VAL A 15 -19.17 -4.64 0.83
CA VAL A 15 -18.78 -4.13 -0.49
C VAL A 15 -19.69 -2.98 -0.90
N VAL A 16 -19.11 -1.78 -1.05
CA VAL A 16 -19.83 -0.58 -1.51
C VAL A 16 -19.36 -0.16 -2.89
N LEU A 17 -20.31 0.13 -3.78
CA LEU A 17 -19.99 0.43 -5.17
C LEU A 17 -19.63 1.91 -5.44
N LYS A 18 -20.28 2.86 -4.75
CA LYS A 18 -20.12 4.31 -4.95
C LYS A 18 -20.70 5.11 -3.77
N PRO A 19 -20.10 5.04 -2.58
CA PRO A 19 -20.45 5.97 -1.52
C PRO A 19 -19.97 7.39 -1.84
N VAL A 20 -20.51 8.38 -1.15
CA VAL A 20 -19.90 9.72 -1.14
C VAL A 20 -18.82 9.73 -0.05
N GLU A 21 -19.21 9.50 1.19
CA GLU A 21 -18.30 9.34 2.32
C GLU A 21 -18.39 7.91 2.88
N VAL A 22 -17.28 7.42 3.42
CA VAL A 22 -17.20 6.15 4.13
C VAL A 22 -16.50 6.36 5.45
N GLU A 23 -17.19 6.02 6.52
CA GLU A 23 -16.64 5.99 7.88
C GLU A 23 -16.67 4.54 8.36
N VAL A 24 -15.52 4.05 8.83
CA VAL A 24 -15.39 2.71 9.38
C VAL A 24 -14.90 2.82 10.82
N ASP A 25 -15.70 2.29 11.74
CA ASP A 25 -15.36 2.15 13.16
C ASP A 25 -15.46 0.66 13.55
N SER A 26 -14.43 0.11 14.20
CA SER A 26 -14.40 -1.32 14.52
C SER A 26 -13.51 -1.74 15.69
N ASP A 27 -14.15 -2.47 16.61
CA ASP A 27 -13.56 -3.21 17.74
C ASP A 27 -13.08 -4.64 17.38
N ALA A 28 -13.24 -5.06 16.12
CA ALA A 28 -13.03 -6.44 15.70
C ALA A 28 -12.40 -6.55 14.29
N THR A 29 -12.27 -7.78 13.79
CA THR A 29 -11.68 -8.03 12.47
C THR A 29 -12.66 -7.76 11.34
N LEU A 30 -12.39 -6.74 10.51
CA LEU A 30 -13.26 -6.32 9.40
C LEU A 30 -12.55 -6.40 8.03
N LEU A 31 -13.31 -6.79 6.98
CA LEU A 31 -12.95 -6.63 5.57
C LEU A 31 -13.93 -5.70 4.82
N VAL A 32 -13.46 -4.51 4.44
CA VAL A 32 -14.24 -3.53 3.66
C VAL A 32 -13.66 -3.33 2.27
N VAL A 33 -14.51 -3.37 1.24
CA VAL A 33 -14.12 -3.00 -0.14
C VAL A 33 -15.01 -1.87 -0.65
N VAL A 34 -14.38 -0.73 -0.96
CA VAL A 34 -15.05 0.45 -1.51
C VAL A 34 -14.51 0.75 -2.90
N LEU A 35 -15.39 0.80 -3.90
CA LEU A 35 -14.91 0.99 -5.28
C LEU A 35 -14.59 2.46 -5.62
N ARG A 36 -15.41 3.42 -5.16
CA ARG A 36 -15.30 4.84 -5.54
C ARG A 36 -15.96 5.74 -4.48
N PRO A 37 -15.36 5.87 -3.30
CA PRO A 37 -15.72 6.96 -2.38
C PRO A 37 -15.22 8.30 -2.93
N VAL A 38 -15.78 9.40 -2.45
CA VAL A 38 -15.12 10.71 -2.50
C VAL A 38 -14.12 10.75 -1.36
N ASP A 39 -14.58 10.49 -0.14
CA ASP A 39 -13.77 10.57 1.07
C ASP A 39 -13.88 9.28 1.89
N VAL A 40 -12.81 8.94 2.61
CA VAL A 40 -12.75 7.76 3.47
C VAL A 40 -12.08 8.15 4.78
N GLU A 41 -12.77 7.93 5.88
CA GLU A 41 -12.25 8.04 7.24
C GLU A 41 -12.30 6.65 7.88
N VAL A 42 -11.21 6.29 8.56
CA VAL A 42 -11.06 4.99 9.21
C VAL A 42 -10.58 5.22 10.62
N ASP A 43 -11.38 4.79 11.60
CA ASP A 43 -11.01 4.70 13.00
C ASP A 43 -11.05 3.21 13.41
N SER A 44 -10.02 2.72 14.07
CA SER A 44 -9.94 1.31 14.45
C SER A 44 -9.06 1.07 15.66
N GLU A 45 -9.66 0.46 16.69
CA GLU A 45 -8.97 -0.07 17.88
C GLU A 45 -8.45 -1.52 17.66
N SER A 46 -8.63 -2.08 16.45
CA SER A 46 -8.40 -3.51 16.17
C SER A 46 -7.84 -3.80 14.75
N THR A 47 -7.85 -5.06 14.33
CA THR A 47 -7.26 -5.48 13.04
C THR A 47 -8.21 -5.25 11.86
N LEU A 48 -7.95 -4.24 11.01
CA LEU A 48 -8.79 -3.90 9.86
C LEU A 48 -8.04 -4.16 8.53
N LEU A 49 -8.70 -4.80 7.54
CA LEU A 49 -8.26 -4.75 6.13
C LEU A 49 -9.26 -4.01 5.23
N LEU A 50 -8.80 -2.91 4.63
CA LEU A 50 -9.63 -2.00 3.82
C LEU A 50 -9.03 -1.82 2.42
N VAL A 51 -9.89 -1.96 1.40
CA VAL A 51 -9.49 -1.79 0.00
C VAL A 51 -10.33 -0.71 -0.66
N VAL A 52 -9.68 0.38 -1.07
CA VAL A 52 -10.34 1.51 -1.73
C VAL A 52 -9.75 1.70 -3.11
N LEU A 53 -10.58 1.64 -4.15
CA LEU A 53 -10.02 1.68 -5.51
C LEU A 53 -9.73 3.09 -6.01
N LYS A 54 -10.57 4.07 -5.66
CA LYS A 54 -10.49 5.44 -6.21
C LYS A 54 -11.14 6.47 -5.27
N PRO A 55 -10.57 6.70 -4.08
CA PRO A 55 -10.93 7.86 -3.27
C PRO A 55 -10.42 9.14 -3.92
N VAL A 56 -11.01 10.27 -3.55
CA VAL A 56 -10.35 11.58 -3.68
C VAL A 56 -9.38 11.68 -2.51
N ASP A 57 -9.91 11.64 -1.30
CA ASP A 57 -9.15 11.80 -0.06
C ASP A 57 -9.34 10.59 0.87
N VAL A 58 -8.31 10.28 1.65
CA VAL A 58 -8.29 9.18 2.61
C VAL A 58 -7.58 9.65 3.86
N ASP A 59 -8.29 9.61 4.98
CA ASP A 59 -7.76 9.85 6.32
C ASP A 59 -7.91 8.58 7.14
N VAL A 60 -6.89 8.26 7.91
CA VAL A 60 -6.79 7.02 8.66
C VAL A 60 -6.13 7.34 9.99
N ASP A 61 -6.89 7.09 11.05
CA ASP A 61 -6.44 7.14 12.43
C ASP A 61 -6.58 5.73 13.03
N SER A 62 -5.49 5.14 13.50
CA SER A 62 -5.59 3.82 14.14
C SER A 62 -4.55 3.56 15.21
N ASP A 63 -5.02 3.02 16.32
CA ASP A 63 -4.22 2.57 17.45
C ASP A 63 -3.79 1.09 17.33
N ALA A 64 -3.94 0.46 16.15
CA ALA A 64 -3.83 -0.99 16.01
C ALA A 64 -3.12 -1.44 14.71
N THR A 65 -3.46 -2.65 14.25
CA THR A 65 -2.81 -3.30 13.10
C THR A 65 -3.68 -3.17 11.87
N LEU A 66 -3.26 -2.33 10.91
CA LEU A 66 -4.09 -1.96 9.77
C LEU A 66 -3.44 -2.38 8.45
N LEU A 67 -4.21 -3.06 7.56
CA LEU A 67 -3.83 -3.28 6.16
C LEU A 67 -4.72 -2.47 5.22
N LEU A 68 -4.19 -1.41 4.62
CA LEU A 68 -4.92 -0.57 3.67
C LEU A 68 -4.31 -0.64 2.28
N VAL A 69 -5.20 -0.82 1.29
CA VAL A 69 -4.84 -0.82 -0.12
C VAL A 69 -5.65 0.23 -0.85
N VAL A 70 -4.97 1.30 -1.27
CA VAL A 70 -5.60 2.38 -2.05
C VAL A 70 -5.03 2.40 -3.47
N LEU A 71 -5.86 2.18 -4.48
CA LEU A 71 -5.32 2.05 -5.84
C LEU A 71 -5.01 3.37 -6.53
N LYS A 72 -5.81 4.42 -6.27
CA LYS A 72 -5.73 5.72 -6.95
C LYS A 72 -6.34 6.85 -6.10
N PRO A 73 -5.74 7.17 -4.94
CA PRO A 73 -6.11 8.37 -4.20
C PRO A 73 -5.61 9.62 -4.94
N VAL A 74 -6.21 10.77 -4.65
CA VAL A 74 -5.55 12.06 -4.89
C VAL A 74 -4.62 12.33 -3.71
N GLU A 75 -5.17 12.34 -2.51
CA GLU A 75 -4.47 12.59 -1.25
C GLU A 75 -4.66 11.41 -0.29
N VAL A 76 -3.66 11.16 0.55
CA VAL A 76 -3.71 10.17 1.62
C VAL A 76 -2.96 10.73 2.82
N GLU A 77 -3.66 10.90 3.92
CA GLU A 77 -3.10 11.19 5.23
C GLU A 77 -3.29 9.95 6.10
N VAL A 78 -2.25 9.53 6.81
CA VAL A 78 -2.36 8.43 7.77
C VAL A 78 -1.58 8.78 9.03
N ASP A 79 -2.27 8.71 10.16
CA ASP A 79 -1.72 8.73 11.50
C ASP A 79 -1.96 7.37 12.17
N ASN A 80 -0.90 6.76 12.73
CA ASN A 80 -1.04 5.45 13.35
C ASN A 80 0.04 5.19 14.41
N GLU A 81 -0.39 4.85 15.63
CA GLU A 81 0.51 4.64 16.77
C GLU A 81 1.27 3.30 16.71
N VAL A 82 0.78 2.29 15.96
CA VAL A 82 1.25 0.87 16.07
C VAL A 82 1.86 0.23 14.80
N THR A 83 1.09 -0.54 14.01
CA THR A 83 1.66 -1.29 12.89
C THR A 83 0.80 -1.17 11.65
N LEU A 84 1.35 -0.48 10.66
CA LEU A 84 0.63 -0.10 9.45
C LEU A 84 1.26 -0.81 8.23
N LEU A 85 0.44 -1.53 7.44
CA LEU A 85 0.78 -1.90 6.06
C LEU A 85 -0.08 -1.12 5.07
N LEU A 86 0.55 -0.17 4.37
CA LEU A 86 -0.12 0.71 3.40
C LEU A 86 0.40 0.42 2.01
N VAL A 87 -0.51 0.14 1.07
CA VAL A 87 -0.19 -0.06 -0.34
C VAL A 87 -0.95 0.95 -1.18
N VAL A 88 -0.23 1.91 -1.76
CA VAL A 88 -0.81 2.95 -2.60
C VAL A 88 -0.27 2.86 -4.02
N LEU A 89 -1.11 2.55 -5.01
CA LEU A 89 -0.57 2.27 -6.35
C LEU A 89 -0.27 3.55 -7.15
N ARG A 90 -1.06 4.61 -7.01
CA ARG A 90 -0.96 5.84 -7.81
C ARG A 90 -1.53 7.05 -7.05
N PRO A 91 -0.92 7.45 -5.93
CA PRO A 91 -1.28 8.70 -5.29
C PRO A 91 -0.75 9.90 -6.10
N VAL A 92 -1.37 11.05 -5.92
CA VAL A 92 -0.70 12.32 -6.25
C VAL A 92 0.22 12.67 -5.09
N GLU A 93 -0.32 12.68 -3.88
CA GLU A 93 0.35 13.06 -2.64
C GLU A 93 0.05 12.02 -1.56
N VAL A 94 1.02 11.78 -0.68
CA VAL A 94 0.90 10.87 0.47
C VAL A 94 1.70 11.45 1.61
N GLU A 95 1.03 11.68 2.73
CA GLU A 95 1.63 12.01 4.02
C GLU A 95 1.34 10.86 4.98
N VAL A 96 2.38 10.32 5.61
CA VAL A 96 2.20 9.30 6.64
C VAL A 96 3.04 9.63 7.86
N GLU A 97 2.37 9.74 9.00
CA GLU A 97 2.95 9.85 10.33
C GLU A 97 2.72 8.52 11.07
N SER A 98 3.77 7.95 11.66
CA SER A 98 3.61 6.74 12.47
C SER A 98 4.67 6.64 13.56
N GLU A 99 4.21 6.49 14.79
CA GLU A 99 5.10 6.38 15.96
C GLU A 99 5.79 5.00 16.07
N SER A 100 5.36 3.99 15.29
CA SER A 100 6.05 2.69 15.27
C SER A 100 6.26 2.01 13.91
N THR A 101 5.97 0.70 13.76
CA THR A 101 6.47 -0.05 12.59
C THR A 101 5.60 0.16 11.35
N LEU A 102 6.17 0.79 10.32
CA LEU A 102 5.46 1.16 9.10
C LEU A 102 6.02 0.41 7.88
N LEU A 103 5.17 -0.34 7.15
CA LEU A 103 5.50 -0.80 5.79
C LEU A 103 4.63 -0.08 4.76
N LEU A 104 5.27 0.77 3.97
CA LEU A 104 4.61 1.56 2.93
C LEU A 104 5.11 1.13 1.54
N VAL A 105 4.17 0.84 0.64
CA VAL A 105 4.46 0.48 -0.74
C VAL A 105 3.74 1.43 -1.66
N VAL A 106 4.49 2.33 -2.31
CA VAL A 106 3.92 3.30 -3.23
C VAL A 106 4.39 3.04 -4.66
N LEU A 107 3.49 2.68 -5.58
CA LEU A 107 3.93 2.24 -6.91
C LEU A 107 4.18 3.35 -7.92
N LYS A 108 3.58 4.54 -7.79
CA LYS A 108 3.78 5.68 -8.71
C LYS A 108 3.34 6.99 -8.05
N PRO A 109 4.03 7.45 -7.00
CA PRO A 109 3.71 8.75 -6.43
C PRO A 109 4.21 9.89 -7.33
N VAL A 110 3.57 11.05 -7.21
CA VAL A 110 4.21 12.30 -7.60
C VAL A 110 5.10 12.72 -6.44
N ASP A 111 4.51 12.90 -5.26
CA ASP A 111 5.19 13.29 -4.03
C ASP A 111 4.80 12.33 -2.89
N VAL A 112 5.75 12.07 -1.98
CA VAL A 112 5.54 11.28 -0.75
C VAL A 112 6.38 11.89 0.36
N GLU A 113 5.73 12.19 1.47
CA GLU A 113 6.37 12.55 2.74
C GLU A 113 6.02 11.48 3.77
N VAL A 114 7.04 10.96 4.45
CA VAL A 114 6.84 9.98 5.53
C VAL A 114 7.67 10.39 6.72
N ASP A 115 7.01 10.57 7.87
CA ASP A 115 7.64 10.76 9.17
C ASP A 115 7.35 9.54 10.05
N SER A 116 8.40 8.93 10.61
CA SER A 116 8.22 7.81 11.53
C SER A 116 9.28 7.75 12.62
N ASP A 117 8.82 7.57 13.85
CA ASP A 117 9.72 7.51 15.01
C ASP A 117 10.41 6.15 15.18
N ALA A 118 10.14 5.15 14.32
CA ALA A 118 10.69 3.80 14.51
C ALA A 118 11.29 3.14 13.25
N THR A 119 10.74 1.99 12.85
CA THR A 119 11.28 1.16 11.76
C THR A 119 10.35 1.28 10.56
N LEU A 120 10.87 1.89 9.51
CA LEU A 120 10.15 2.16 8.28
C LEU A 120 10.73 1.30 7.14
N LEU A 121 9.87 0.49 6.49
CA LEU A 121 10.18 -0.11 5.19
C LEU A 121 9.35 0.55 4.09
N LEU A 122 10.02 1.29 3.21
CA LEU A 122 9.38 2.03 2.13
C LEU A 122 9.82 1.47 0.79
N ALA A 123 8.85 1.03 0.00
CA ALA A 123 9.07 0.51 -1.33
C ALA A 123 8.39 1.42 -2.36
N VAL A 124 9.20 2.18 -3.11
CA VAL A 124 8.66 3.11 -4.12
C VAL A 124 9.03 2.67 -5.52
N LEU A 125 8.05 2.52 -6.41
CA LEU A 125 8.33 2.32 -7.83
C LEU A 125 8.25 3.66 -8.56
N LYS A 126 9.35 4.07 -9.20
CA LYS A 126 9.41 5.27 -10.05
C LYS A 126 8.90 6.56 -9.36
N PRO A 127 9.53 6.99 -8.25
CA PRO A 127 9.20 8.29 -7.65
C PRO A 127 9.58 9.46 -8.56
N VAL A 128 8.85 10.58 -8.43
CA VAL A 128 9.32 11.90 -8.90
C VAL A 128 10.11 12.57 -7.78
N GLU A 129 9.52 12.71 -6.60
CA GLU A 129 10.14 13.22 -5.37
C GLU A 129 9.66 12.40 -4.15
N VAL A 130 10.54 12.19 -3.17
CA VAL A 130 10.23 11.46 -1.92
C VAL A 130 11.10 12.04 -0.81
N GLU A 131 10.48 12.54 0.25
CA GLU A 131 11.13 12.95 1.50
C GLU A 131 10.75 11.96 2.60
N VAL A 132 11.75 11.54 3.39
CA VAL A 132 11.53 10.60 4.51
C VAL A 132 12.37 11.07 5.68
N ASP A 133 11.72 11.43 6.78
CA ASP A 133 12.35 11.65 8.08
C ASP A 133 12.03 10.45 8.99
N ASN A 134 13.03 9.95 9.71
CA ASN A 134 12.82 8.83 10.63
C ASN A 134 13.95 8.75 11.65
N GLU A 135 13.60 8.66 12.92
CA GLU A 135 14.58 8.81 14.00
C GLU A 135 15.49 7.57 14.19
N LEU A 136 15.02 6.35 13.86
CA LEU A 136 15.75 5.10 14.18
C LEU A 136 16.36 4.34 12.98
N THR A 137 15.54 3.74 12.11
CA THR A 137 15.99 2.81 11.06
C THR A 137 15.14 2.83 9.80
N LEU A 138 15.77 3.23 8.68
CA LEU A 138 15.18 3.30 7.35
C LEU A 138 15.64 2.18 6.42
N LEU A 139 14.70 1.52 5.75
CA LEU A 139 14.97 0.63 4.61
C LEU A 139 14.14 1.06 3.40
N LEU A 140 14.78 1.83 2.52
CA LEU A 140 14.21 2.27 1.26
C LEU A 140 14.57 1.29 0.14
N VAL A 141 13.55 0.73 -0.52
CA VAL A 141 13.69 -0.18 -1.65
C VAL A 141 13.05 0.41 -2.90
N VAL A 142 13.86 0.97 -3.79
CA VAL A 142 13.37 1.38 -5.12
C VAL A 142 13.29 0.16 -6.03
N LEU A 143 12.12 -0.46 -6.17
CA LEU A 143 11.98 -1.54 -7.16
C LEU A 143 11.80 -0.90 -8.55
N LYS A 144 12.77 -1.13 -9.43
CA LYS A 144 12.55 -0.91 -10.86
C LYS A 144 11.83 -2.17 -11.37
N PRO A 145 10.58 -2.08 -11.88
CA PRO A 145 10.00 -3.23 -12.55
C PRO A 145 10.93 -3.56 -13.72
N VAL A 146 11.61 -4.70 -13.61
CA VAL A 146 12.38 -5.25 -14.72
C VAL A 146 11.32 -5.64 -15.74
N ASP A 147 11.27 -4.93 -16.86
CA ASP A 147 10.66 -5.46 -18.09
C ASP A 147 11.48 -6.70 -18.48
N SER A 148 11.15 -7.84 -17.88
CA SER A 148 11.67 -9.13 -18.28
C SER A 148 11.00 -9.51 -19.59
N GLU A 149 11.51 -8.95 -20.68
CA GLU A 149 11.30 -9.48 -22.01
C GLU A 149 12.02 -10.85 -22.05
N PRO A 150 11.33 -12.00 -22.16
CA PRO A 150 12.02 -13.25 -22.36
C PRO A 150 12.60 -13.24 -23.77
N SER A 151 13.85 -12.79 -23.94
CA SER A 151 14.63 -13.11 -25.13
C SER A 151 15.02 -14.58 -25.06
N CYS A 152 14.07 -15.46 -25.41
CA CYS A 152 14.40 -16.84 -25.78
C CYS A 152 15.20 -16.79 -27.08
N GLU A 153 16.51 -16.54 -26.98
CA GLU A 153 17.43 -16.93 -28.04
C GLU A 153 17.60 -18.45 -27.96
N VAL A 154 16.74 -19.16 -28.68
CA VAL A 154 16.94 -20.57 -28.97
C VAL A 154 18.15 -20.64 -29.89
N THR A 155 19.33 -20.89 -29.33
CA THR A 155 20.47 -21.33 -30.12
C THR A 155 20.21 -22.77 -30.54
N GLU A 156 19.98 -22.96 -31.84
CA GLU A 156 19.87 -24.28 -32.44
C GLU A 156 21.21 -25.00 -32.24
N PRO A 157 21.24 -26.22 -31.65
CA PRO A 157 22.50 -26.92 -31.42
C PRO A 157 23.02 -27.47 -32.75
N THR A 158 24.08 -26.88 -33.29
CA THR A 158 24.90 -27.53 -34.32
C THR A 158 25.90 -28.46 -33.62
N ASP A 159 25.62 -29.74 -33.78
CA ASP A 159 26.57 -30.86 -33.86
C ASP A 159 27.41 -31.23 -32.61
N GLU A 160 27.14 -32.47 -32.18
CA GLU A 160 27.93 -33.48 -31.46
C GLU A 160 29.08 -33.05 -30.49
N ASP A 161 28.97 -33.55 -29.24
CA ASP A 161 30.01 -33.65 -28.19
C ASP A 161 30.35 -32.41 -27.34
N SER A 162 29.36 -31.69 -26.79
CA SER A 162 29.63 -30.81 -25.64
C SER A 162 28.55 -30.84 -24.58
N GLU A 163 28.93 -31.31 -23.39
CA GLU A 163 28.09 -31.24 -22.19
C GLU A 163 27.80 -29.78 -21.84
N VAL A 164 26.55 -29.35 -22.08
CA VAL A 164 26.06 -28.03 -21.69
C VAL A 164 25.91 -27.96 -20.17
N SER A 165 26.97 -27.51 -19.50
CA SER A 165 26.87 -26.97 -18.14
C SER A 165 26.21 -25.59 -18.24
N ALA A 166 24.89 -25.55 -18.05
CA ALA A 166 24.17 -24.29 -17.88
C ALA A 166 24.58 -23.66 -16.54
N VAL A 167 25.52 -22.70 -16.59
CA VAL A 167 25.87 -21.88 -15.42
C VAL A 167 24.78 -20.82 -15.26
N LEU A 168 23.91 -21.04 -14.28
CA LEU A 168 22.99 -20.02 -13.80
C LEU A 168 23.80 -19.00 -12.98
N VAL A 169 24.11 -17.84 -13.55
CA VAL A 169 24.64 -16.72 -12.77
C VAL A 169 23.44 -15.92 -12.28
N ALA A 170 23.17 -16.01 -10.97
CA ALA A 170 22.18 -15.20 -10.26
C ALA A 170 22.75 -13.82 -9.91
#